data_AF-A0A8B2ZNZ5-F1
#
_entry.id   AF-A0A8B2ZNZ5-F1
#
_cell.length_a   1.000
_cell.length_b   1.000
_cell.length_c   1.000
_cell.angle_alpha   90.00
_cell.angle_beta   90.00
_cell.angle_gamma   90.00
#
_symmetry.space_group_name_H-M   'P 1'
#
loop_
_entity.id
_entity.type
_entity.pdbx_description
1 polymer ?
#
loop_
_entity_poly.entity_id
_entity_poly.type
_entity_poly.pdbx_seq_one_letter_code
_entity_poly.pdbx_strand_id
1 'polypeptide(L)' 'MAQYLITTFTDSLGMQHNHVTEARENQTFAVVEAESKEQAMKKYEEERHD' A
#
# COMPACT_ATOMS: atom_id res chain seq x y z
N MET A 1 -1.96 14.71 13.05
CA MET A 1 -2.79 13.48 13.09
C MET A 1 -1.96 12.37 12.47
N ALA A 2 -1.95 11.18 13.07
CA ALA A 2 -1.20 10.04 12.56
C ALA A 2 -1.95 9.35 11.41
N GLN A 3 -1.23 8.80 10.44
CA GLN A 3 -1.78 7.98 9.36
C GLN A 3 -1.49 6.51 9.65
N TYR A 4 -2.45 5.62 9.37
CA TYR A 4 -2.32 4.18 9.59
C TYR A 4 -2.63 3.42 8.30
N LEU A 5 -1.78 2.46 7.95
CA LEU A 5 -2.05 1.48 6.89
C LEU A 5 -2.59 0.20 7.55
N ILE A 6 -3.76 -0.23 7.09
CA ILE A 6 -4.36 -1.51 7.48
C ILE A 6 -4.31 -2.43 6.27
N THR A 7 -3.69 -3.59 6.41
CA THR A 7 -3.70 -4.64 5.39
C THR A 7 -4.42 -5.87 5.91
N THR A 8 -5.14 -6.55 5.02
CA THR A 8 -5.84 -7.80 5.33
C THR A 8 -5.33 -8.87 4.38
N PHE A 9 -4.72 -9.91 4.94
CA PHE A 9 -4.30 -11.09 4.20
C PHE A 9 -5.28 -12.23 4.47
N THR A 10 -5.69 -12.93 3.43
CA THR A 10 -6.49 -14.16 3.57
C THR A 10 -5.56 -15.34 3.35
N ASP A 11 -5.44 -16.21 4.35
CA ASP A 11 -4.63 -17.42 4.22
C ASP A 11 -5.33 -18.51 3.39
N SER A 12 -4.62 -19.61 3.12
CA SER A 12 -5.16 -20.74 2.36
C SER A 12 -6.32 -21.47 3.06
N LEU A 13 -6.53 -21.20 4.35
CA LEU A 13 -7.64 -21.73 5.15
C LEU A 13 -8.83 -20.77 5.18
N GLY A 14 -8.75 -19.62 4.48
CA GLY A 14 -9.79 -18.61 4.41
C GLY A 14 -9.84 -17.71 5.65
N MET A 15 -8.87 -17.79 6.56
CA MET A 15 -8.81 -16.91 7.72
C MET A 15 -8.17 -15.58 7.34
N GLN A 16 -8.81 -14.50 7.79
CA GLN A 16 -8.34 -13.14 7.56
C GLN A 16 -7.44 -12.68 8.70
N HIS A 17 -6.25 -12.21 8.36
CA HIS A 17 -5.27 -11.65 9.29
C HIS A 17 -5.11 -10.18 8.98
N ASN A 18 -5.42 -9.33 9.97
CA ASN A 18 -5.29 -7.89 9.85
C ASN A 18 -3.95 -7.42 10.44
N HIS A 19 -3.25 -6.56 9.71
CA HIS A 19 -2.02 -5.93 10.15
C HIS A 19 -2.16 -4.42 10.11
N VAL A 20 -1.69 -3.74 11.15
CA VAL A 20 -1.76 -2.28 11.29
C VAL A 20 -0.35 -1.72 11.38
N THR A 21 -0.04 -0.71 10.56
CA THR A 21 1.23 0.00 10.57
C THR A 21 1.01 1.50 10.65
N GLU A 22 1.64 2.18 11.61
CA GLU A 22 1.62 3.64 11.72
C GLU A 22 2.65 4.27 10.78
N ALA A 23 2.27 5.31 10.04
CA ALA A 23 3.17 6.10 9.22
C ALA A 23 4.04 7.02 10.09
N ARG A 24 5.31 7.17 9.71
CA ARG A 24 6.19 8.20 10.27
C ARG A 24 5.80 9.60 9.76
N GLU A 25 6.29 10.66 10.41
CA GLU A 25 5.94 12.06 10.11
C GLU A 25 6.14 12.47 8.64
N ASN A 26 7.09 11.87 7.94
CA ASN A 26 7.41 12.13 6.53
C ASN A 26 7.10 10.94 5.59
N GLN A 27 6.30 9.98 6.04
CA GLN A 27 5.94 8.79 5.29
C GLN A 27 4.49 8.86 4.82
N THR A 28 4.26 8.45 3.58
CA THR A 28 2.92 8.24 3.01
C THR A 28 2.85 6.86 2.38
N PHE A 29 1.64 6.32 2.26
CA PHE A 29 1.40 5.03 1.60
C PHE A 29 0.60 5.28 0.32
N ALA A 30 0.98 4.60 -0.75
CA ALA A 30 0.25 4.59 -2.02
C ALA A 30 -0.04 3.15 -2.41
N VAL A 31 -1.27 2.89 -2.85
CA VAL A 31 -1.70 1.57 -3.34
C VAL A 31 -1.90 1.70 -4.84
N VAL A 32 -1.11 0.95 -5.61
CA VAL A 32 -1.12 1.01 -7.07
C VAL A 32 -1.25 -0.41 -7.60
N GLU A 33 -2.18 -0.61 -8.54
CA GLU A 33 -2.35 -1.89 -9.21
C GLU A 33 -1.30 -2.06 -10.31
N ALA A 34 -0.41 -3.04 -10.14
CA ALA A 34 0.65 -3.33 -11.10
C ALA A 34 1.09 -4.79 -11.02
N GLU A 35 1.58 -5.31 -12.14
CA GLU A 35 2.07 -6.69 -12.24
C GLU A 35 3.53 -6.81 -11.76
N SER A 36 4.23 -5.68 -11.63
CA SER A 36 5.62 -5.62 -11.18
C SER A 36 5.90 -4.36 -10.39
N LYS A 37 6.97 -4.40 -9.59
CA LYS A 37 7.44 -3.23 -8.82
C LYS A 37 7.80 -2.06 -9.73
N GLU A 38 8.41 -2.34 -10.88
CA GLU A 38 8.79 -1.29 -11.84
C GLU A 38 7.57 -0.61 -12.45
N GLN A 39 6.55 -1.38 -12.83
CA GLN A 39 5.30 -0.84 -13.32
C GLN A 39 4.53 -0.05 -12.25
N ALA A 40 4.56 -0.51 -10.98
CA ALA A 40 3.95 0.20 -9.87
C ALA A 40 4.56 1.60 -9.70
N MET A 41 5.88 1.71 -9.81
CA MET A 41 6.59 3.00 -9.73
C MET A 41 6.25 3.91 -10.91
N LYS A 42 6.24 3.38 -12.15
CA LYS A 42 5.88 4.19 -13.34
C LYS A 42 4.48 4.79 -13.22
N LYS A 43 3.49 3.97 -12.84
CA LYS A 43 2.11 4.44 -12.62
C LYS A 43 2.02 5.50 -11.51
N TYR A 44 2.71 5.28 -10.39
CA TYR A 44 2.74 6.25 -9.30
C TYR A 44 3.37 7.58 -9.70
N GLU A 45 4.44 7.55 -10.51
CA GLU A 45 5.10 8.75 -11.03
C GLU A 45 4.22 9.49 -12.05
N GLU A 46 3.56 8.76 -12.95
CA GLU A 46 2.61 9.31 -13.94
C GLU A 46 1.43 10.02 -13.26
N GLU A 47 0.80 9.41 -12.24
CA GLU A 47 -0.33 9.99 -11.51
C GLU A 47 0.01 11.28 -10.74
N ARG A 48 1.29 11.54 -10.46
CA ARG A 48 1.76 12.71 -9.72
C ARG A 48 2.22 13.86 -10.60
N HIS A 49 2.25 13.68 -11.91
CA HIS A 49 2.84 14.62 -12.86
C HIS A 49 1.83 15.47 -13.65
N ASP A 50 0.53 15.45 -13.29
CA ASP A 50 -0.50 16.42 -13.72
C ASP A 50 -0.55 17.65 -12.79
#